data_AF-A0A2L0LV74-F1
#
_entry.id   AF-A0A2L0LV74-F1
#
_cell.length_a   1.000
_cell.length_b   1.000
_cell.length_c   1.000
_cell.angle_alpha   90.00
_cell.angle_beta   90.00
_cell.angle_gamma   90.00
#
_symmetry.space_group_name_H-M   'P 1'
#
loop_
_entity.id
_entity.type
_entity.pdbx_description
1 polymer ?
#
loop_
_entity_poly.entity_id
_entity_poly.type
_entity_poly.pdbx_seq_one_letter_code
_entity_poly.pdbx_strand_id
1 'polypeptide(L)'
;MSEPQDIDNNDEEDFAEATLTQAIENQIESGEPPAAKATFNKLTLVGYEREDILNLMAHVLAIEIDAMLDEDRPFDTEWYETALRALPELPPEADQGGIE
;
A
#
# COMPACT_ATOMS: atom_id res chain seq x y z
N MET A 1 -16.19 34.62 -16.75
CA MET A 1 -15.04 33.71 -16.79
C MET A 1 -15.18 32.87 -15.56
N SER A 2 -15.40 31.57 -15.72
CA SER A 2 -15.46 30.66 -14.58
C SER A 2 -14.02 30.34 -14.21
N GLU A 3 -13.60 30.70 -13.00
CA GLU A 3 -12.37 30.17 -12.40
C GLU A 3 -12.46 28.64 -12.46
N PRO A 4 -11.48 27.93 -13.07
CA PRO A 4 -11.39 26.50 -12.92
C PRO A 4 -10.96 26.20 -11.48
N GLN A 5 -11.61 25.21 -10.89
CA GLN A 5 -11.44 24.85 -9.50
C GLN A 5 -10.07 24.20 -9.31
N ASP A 6 -9.22 24.79 -8.47
CA ASP A 6 -8.22 24.07 -7.69
C ASP A 6 -8.99 23.11 -6.78
N ILE A 7 -9.34 21.93 -7.31
CA ILE A 7 -9.81 20.82 -6.49
C ILE A 7 -8.54 20.24 -5.86
N ASP A 8 -8.49 20.33 -4.54
CA ASP A 8 -7.41 19.90 -3.64
C ASP A 8 -6.78 18.56 -4.07
N ASN A 9 -5.54 18.57 -4.56
CA ASN A 9 -4.76 17.34 -4.75
C ASN A 9 -4.60 16.56 -3.43
N ASN A 10 -4.62 17.28 -2.30
CA ASN A 10 -4.43 16.71 -0.97
C ASN A 10 -5.62 15.82 -0.54
N ASP A 11 -6.84 16.18 -0.90
CA ASP A 11 -8.04 15.38 -0.59
C ASP A 11 -8.07 14.05 -1.38
N GLU A 12 -7.47 13.99 -2.57
CA GLU A 12 -7.37 12.77 -3.38
C GLU A 12 -6.33 11.79 -2.83
N GLU A 13 -5.18 12.29 -2.38
CA GLU A 13 -4.14 11.48 -1.72
C GLU A 13 -4.65 10.88 -0.39
N ASP A 14 -5.27 11.71 0.46
CA ASP A 14 -5.85 11.27 1.73
C ASP A 14 -6.95 10.20 1.52
N PHE A 15 -7.73 10.34 0.43
CA PHE A 15 -8.75 9.36 0.07
C PHE A 15 -8.15 8.02 -0.40
N ALA A 16 -7.06 8.07 -1.18
CA ALA A 16 -6.36 6.89 -1.66
C ALA A 16 -5.74 6.12 -0.48
N GLU A 17 -5.05 6.81 0.43
CA GLU A 17 -4.49 6.21 1.64
C GLU A 17 -5.56 5.52 2.49
N ALA A 18 -6.67 6.20 2.78
CA ALA A 18 -7.76 5.63 3.56
C ALA A 18 -8.35 4.37 2.91
N THR A 19 -8.48 4.38 1.58
CA THR A 19 -8.99 3.23 0.81
C THR A 19 -8.03 2.04 0.87
N LEU A 20 -6.72 2.29 0.74
CA LEU A 20 -5.68 1.26 0.81
C LEU A 20 -5.61 0.64 2.21
N THR A 21 -5.63 1.47 3.25
CA THR A 21 -5.66 1.02 4.64
C THR A 21 -6.89 0.16 4.91
N GLN A 22 -8.06 0.58 4.45
CA GLN A 22 -9.28 -0.23 4.57
C GLN A 22 -9.16 -1.57 3.82
N ALA A 23 -8.52 -1.59 2.66
CA ALA A 23 -8.26 -2.82 1.91
C ALA A 23 -7.33 -3.77 2.70
N ILE A 24 -6.29 -3.25 3.35
CA ILE A 24 -5.41 -4.05 4.23
C ILE A 24 -6.19 -4.64 5.40
N GLU A 25 -7.04 -3.86 6.05
CA GLU A 25 -7.88 -4.38 7.15
C GLU A 25 -8.75 -5.54 6.67
N ASN A 26 -9.40 -5.39 5.51
CA ASN A 26 -10.20 -6.45 4.91
C ASN A 26 -9.36 -7.71 4.60
N GLN A 27 -8.12 -7.56 4.12
CA GLN A 27 -7.21 -8.68 3.87
C GLN A 27 -6.81 -9.41 5.16
N ILE A 28 -6.58 -8.67 6.25
CA ILE A 28 -6.25 -9.26 7.56
C ILE A 28 -7.45 -10.00 8.15
N GLU A 29 -8.65 -9.43 8.01
CA GLU A 29 -9.91 -10.01 8.47
C GLU A 29 -10.28 -11.26 7.67
N SER A 30 -10.16 -11.22 6.34
CA SER A 30 -10.41 -12.36 5.45
C SER A 30 -9.33 -13.45 5.60
N GLY A 31 -8.10 -13.06 5.96
CA GLY A 31 -6.93 -13.93 5.97
C GLY A 31 -6.36 -14.17 4.57
N GLU A 32 -6.73 -13.35 3.58
CA GLU A 32 -6.27 -13.44 2.19
C GLU A 32 -5.64 -12.10 1.74
N PRO A 33 -4.37 -12.09 1.30
CA PRO A 33 -3.45 -13.22 1.28
C PRO A 33 -3.03 -13.65 2.70
N PRO A 34 -2.63 -14.93 2.91
CA PRO A 34 -2.15 -15.39 4.22
C PRO A 34 -0.93 -14.60 4.72
N ALA A 35 -0.17 -14.00 3.79
CA ALA A 35 0.93 -13.09 4.09
C ALA A 35 0.48 -11.84 4.87
N ALA A 36 -0.71 -11.29 4.60
CA ALA A 36 -1.20 -10.08 5.25
C ALA A 36 -1.37 -10.29 6.75
N LYS A 37 -2.13 -11.32 7.13
CA LYS A 37 -2.34 -11.67 8.54
C LYS A 37 -1.06 -12.10 9.25
N ALA A 38 -0.19 -12.85 8.56
CA ALA A 38 1.09 -13.27 9.13
C ALA A 38 2.01 -12.06 9.41
N THR A 39 2.07 -11.11 8.49
CA THR A 39 2.87 -9.89 8.61
C THR A 39 2.35 -9.00 9.74
N PHE A 40 1.03 -8.80 9.80
CA PHE A 40 0.39 -8.04 10.87
C PHE A 40 0.77 -8.61 12.25
N ASN A 41 0.52 -9.92 12.44
CA ASN A 41 0.86 -10.61 13.69
C ASN A 41 2.35 -10.51 14.04
N LYS A 42 3.23 -10.69 13.04
CA LYS A 42 4.68 -10.59 13.23
C LYS A 42 5.08 -9.21 13.76
N LEU A 43 4.59 -8.14 13.15
CA LEU A 43 4.96 -6.78 13.55
C LEU A 43 4.33 -6.37 14.89
N THR A 44 3.10 -6.81 15.16
CA THR A 44 2.48 -6.65 16.49
C THR A 44 3.33 -7.32 17.59
N LEU A 45 3.87 -8.51 17.33
CA LEU A 45 4.75 -9.21 18.28
C LEU A 45 6.08 -8.50 18.53
N VAL A 46 6.58 -7.76 17.54
CA VAL A 46 7.81 -6.95 17.66
C VAL A 46 7.54 -5.62 18.38
N GLY A 47 6.27 -5.25 18.58
CA GLY A 47 5.85 -4.07 19.34
C GLY A 47 5.53 -2.85 18.49
N TYR A 48 5.24 -3.03 17.19
CA TYR A 48 4.71 -1.95 16.36
C TYR A 48 3.23 -1.69 16.69
N GLU A 49 2.83 -0.43 16.64
CA GLU A 49 1.43 -0.03 16.80
C GLU A 49 0.60 -0.48 15.60
N ARG A 50 -0.69 -0.73 15.83
CA ARG A 50 -1.61 -1.21 14.78
C ARG A 50 -1.61 -0.27 13.58
N GLU A 51 -1.72 1.04 13.84
CA GLU A 51 -1.80 2.07 12.80
C GLU A 51 -0.53 2.09 11.93
N ASP A 52 0.65 2.05 12.54
CA ASP A 52 1.92 1.99 11.82
C ASP A 52 2.03 0.74 10.93
N ILE A 53 1.55 -0.41 11.42
CA ILE A 53 1.55 -1.66 10.65
C ILE A 53 0.63 -1.54 9.44
N LEU A 54 -0.58 -1.00 9.63
CA LEU A 54 -1.54 -0.82 8.55
C LEU A 54 -0.99 0.14 7.49
N ASN A 55 -0.36 1.24 7.91
CA ASN A 55 0.26 2.20 7.00
C ASN A 55 1.41 1.57 6.21
N LEU A 56 2.30 0.80 6.86
CA LEU A 56 3.38 0.08 6.16
C LEU A 56 2.84 -0.91 5.14
N MET A 57 1.80 -1.67 5.50
CA MET A 57 1.17 -2.63 4.58
C MET A 57 0.43 -1.93 3.44
N ALA A 58 -0.24 -0.81 3.71
CA ALA A 58 -0.93 0.00 2.71
C ALA A 58 0.06 0.61 1.72
N HIS A 59 1.24 1.03 2.18
CA HIS A 59 2.31 1.53 1.33
C HIS A 59 2.84 0.45 0.38
N VAL A 60 3.02 -0.78 0.86
CA VAL A 60 3.38 -1.92 -0.01
C VAL A 60 2.30 -2.19 -1.07
N LEU A 61 1.03 -2.07 -0.70
CA LEU A 61 -0.09 -2.22 -1.64
C LEU A 61 -0.11 -1.07 -2.67
N ALA A 62 0.18 0.16 -2.25
CA ALA A 62 0.28 1.32 -3.13
C ALA A 62 1.35 1.10 -4.21
N ILE A 63 2.55 0.64 -3.82
CA ILE A 63 3.65 0.38 -4.76
C ILE A 63 3.25 -0.65 -5.82
N GLU A 64 2.56 -1.72 -5.40
CA GLU A 64 2.09 -2.73 -6.36
C GLU A 64 1.02 -2.19 -7.29
N ILE A 65 0.07 -1.39 -6.78
CA ILE A 65 -0.97 -0.77 -7.62
C ILE A 65 -0.36 0.22 -8.61
N ASP A 66 0.61 1.01 -8.18
CA ASP A 66 1.33 1.97 -9.01
C ASP A 66 2.07 1.25 -10.15
N ALA A 67 2.89 0.24 -9.81
CA ALA A 67 3.59 -0.58 -10.80
C ALA A 67 2.63 -1.33 -11.75
N MET A 68 1.50 -1.81 -11.23
CA MET A 68 0.45 -2.46 -12.02
C MET A 68 -0.12 -1.51 -13.08
N LEU A 69 -0.37 -0.25 -12.70
CA LEU A 69 -0.91 0.79 -13.59
C LEU A 69 0.14 1.29 -14.59
N ASP A 70 1.37 1.52 -14.14
CA ASP A 70 2.48 2.02 -14.97
C ASP A 70 2.91 1.01 -16.04
N GLU A 71 2.98 -0.27 -15.68
CA GLU A 71 3.39 -1.34 -16.58
C GLU A 71 2.21 -1.93 -17.39
N ASP A 72 0.98 -1.47 -17.18
CA ASP A 72 -0.26 -2.04 -17.73
C ASP A 72 -0.32 -3.58 -17.57
N ARG A 73 -0.02 -4.05 -16.35
CA ARG A 73 0.09 -5.48 -16.01
C ARG A 73 -0.98 -5.89 -15.01
N PRO A 74 -1.27 -7.19 -14.84
CA PRO A 74 -2.09 -7.64 -13.72
C PRO A 74 -1.35 -7.50 -12.38
N PHE A 75 -2.11 -7.45 -11.29
CA PHE A 75 -1.59 -7.47 -9.91
C PHE A 75 -0.72 -8.71 -9.66
N ASP A 76 0.49 -8.48 -9.17
CA ASP A 76 1.48 -9.50 -8.82
C ASP A 76 1.34 -9.87 -7.35
N THR A 77 0.52 -10.88 -7.09
CA THR A 77 0.32 -11.42 -5.75
C THR A 77 1.61 -12.02 -5.16
N GLU A 78 2.49 -12.60 -5.98
CA GLU A 78 3.72 -13.24 -5.48
C GLU A 78 4.71 -12.19 -4.97
N TRP A 79 4.88 -11.11 -5.74
CA TRP A 79 5.65 -9.94 -5.32
C TRP A 79 5.05 -9.31 -4.06
N TYR A 80 3.74 -9.05 -4.07
CA TYR A 80 3.04 -8.40 -2.96
C TYR A 80 3.18 -9.19 -1.65
N GLU A 81 2.98 -10.51 -1.69
CA GLU A 81 3.16 -11.36 -0.51
C GLU A 81 4.61 -11.37 -0.01
N THR A 82 5.59 -11.31 -0.93
CA THR A 82 7.01 -11.28 -0.59
C THR A 82 7.36 -9.95 0.08
N ALA A 83 6.89 -8.84 -0.47
CA ALA A 83 7.09 -7.50 0.08
C ALA A 83 6.45 -7.35 1.47
N LEU A 84 5.21 -7.82 1.66
CA LEU A 84 4.57 -7.83 2.98
C LEU A 84 5.44 -8.58 4.02
N ARG A 85 5.96 -9.75 3.67
CA ARG A 85 6.80 -10.54 4.58
C ARG A 85 8.13 -9.85 4.92
N ALA A 86 8.62 -8.95 4.07
CA ALA A 86 9.85 -8.18 4.29
C ALA A 86 9.68 -7.02 5.28
N LEU A 87 8.44 -6.56 5.53
CA LEU A 87 8.17 -5.48 6.49
C LEU A 87 8.82 -5.76 7.86
N PRO A 88 9.38 -4.74 8.53
CA PRO A 88 9.14 -3.31 8.33
C PRO A 88 9.99 -2.65 7.23
N GLU A 89 10.87 -3.40 6.57
CA GLU A 89 11.63 -2.87 5.44
C GLU A 89 10.72 -2.73 4.22
N LEU A 90 10.50 -1.50 3.77
CA LEU A 90 9.70 -1.21 2.58
C LEU A 90 10.48 -1.63 1.34
N PRO A 91 9.82 -2.20 0.32
CA PRO A 91 10.46 -2.40 -0.97
C PRO A 91 10.91 -1.05 -1.52
N PRO A 92 12.00 -1.00 -2.30
CA PRO A 92 12.36 0.23 -2.99
C PRO A 92 11.14 0.66 -3.80
N GLU A 93 10.78 1.94 -3.69
CA GLU A 93 9.88 2.57 -4.65
C GLU A 93 10.44 2.20 -6.03
N ALA A 94 9.63 1.58 -6.89
CA ALA A 94 10.05 1.29 -8.24
C ALA A 94 10.55 2.63 -8.79
N ASP A 95 11.83 2.72 -9.15
CA ASP A 95 12.49 3.94 -9.59
C ASP A 95 11.59 4.55 -10.67
N GLN A 96 10.78 5.54 -10.28
CA GLN A 96 9.88 6.26 -11.16
C GLN A 96 10.82 7.04 -12.05
N GLY A 97 11.21 6.41 -13.16
CA GLY A 97 12.33 6.83 -13.99
C GLY A 97 12.30 8.32 -14.13
N GLY A 98 13.32 8.99 -13.58
CA GLY A 98 13.37 10.43 -13.44
C GLY A 98 12.88 11.08 -14.73
N ILE A 99 11.82 11.87 -14.61
CA ILE A 99 11.46 12.85 -15.62
C ILE A 99 12.61 13.87 -15.72
N GLU A 100 13.64 13.55 -16.51
CA GLU A 100 14.58 14.53 -17.06
C GLU A 100 14.04 15.15 -18.35
#